data_AF-X1NNQ7-F1
#
_entry.id   AF-X1NNQ7-F1
#
_cell.length_a   1.000
_cell.length_b   1.000
_cell.length_c   1.000
_cell.angle_alpha   90.00
_cell.angle_beta   90.00
_cell.angle_gamma   90.00
#
_symmetry.space_group_name_H-M   'P 1'
#
loop_
_entity.id
_entity.type
_entity.pdbx_description
1 polymer ?
#
loop_
_entity_poly.entity_id
_entity_poly.type
_entity_poly.pdbx_seq_one_letter_code
_entity_poly.pdbx_strand_id
1 'polypeptide(L)'
;MVRLLVLPHQDIIDGLKGSIDFYVHRGIPCARSWPKAPGKRRSEAVMAQWPAFSFATKEWLNLSKAVQDSYTQFSTDSGLAGRDLQIRAYLTGLYRYPLE
;
A
#
# COMPACT_ATOMS: atom_id res chain seq x y z
N MET A 1 -14.47 -16.37 3.49
CA MET A 1 -13.67 -16.39 2.25
C MET A 1 -14.26 -17.45 1.36
N VAL A 2 -14.43 -17.16 0.08
CA VAL A 2 -14.91 -18.10 -0.94
C VAL A 2 -13.86 -18.18 -2.04
N ARG A 3 -13.60 -19.40 -2.52
CA ARG A 3 -12.68 -19.66 -3.62
C ARG A 3 -13.38 -19.40 -4.96
N LEU A 4 -12.70 -18.73 -5.87
CA LEU A 4 -13.15 -18.50 -7.24
C LEU A 4 -12.38 -19.42 -8.20
N LEU A 5 -12.99 -19.71 -9.35
CA LEU A 5 -12.30 -20.42 -10.43
C LEU A 5 -11.26 -19.54 -11.12
N VAL A 6 -11.55 -18.24 -11.24
CA VAL A 6 -10.69 -17.22 -11.85
C VAL A 6 -10.92 -15.89 -11.15
N LEU A 7 -9.92 -15.00 -11.18
CA LEU A 7 -10.07 -13.64 -10.69
C LEU A 7 -10.94 -12.83 -11.67
N PRO A 8 -11.93 -12.04 -11.21
CA PRO A 8 -12.75 -11.21 -12.09
C PRO A 8 -11.93 -10.13 -12.80
N HIS A 9 -12.50 -9.55 -13.88
CA HIS A 9 -11.92 -8.40 -14.56
C HIS A 9 -11.79 -7.20 -13.61
N GLN A 10 -10.77 -6.36 -13.83
CA GLN A 10 -10.44 -5.24 -12.96
C GLN A 10 -11.65 -4.30 -12.75
N ASP A 11 -12.43 -4.03 -13.80
CA ASP A 11 -13.61 -3.15 -13.71
C ASP A 11 -14.67 -3.68 -12.73
N ILE A 12 -14.82 -5.00 -12.61
CA ILE A 12 -15.75 -5.63 -11.66
C ILE A 12 -15.22 -5.48 -10.23
N ILE A 13 -13.91 -5.68 -10.05
CA ILE A 13 -13.24 -5.54 -8.76
C ILE A 13 -13.39 -4.10 -8.27
N ASP A 14 -13.14 -3.12 -9.14
CA ASP A 14 -13.24 -1.70 -8.82
C ASP A 14 -14.69 -1.29 -8.53
N GLY A 15 -15.65 -1.81 -9.29
CA GLY A 15 -17.08 -1.55 -9.07
C GLY A 15 -17.64 -2.08 -7.74
N LEU A 16 -17.00 -3.08 -7.13
CA LEU A 16 -17.43 -3.71 -5.87
C LEU A 16 -16.55 -3.33 -4.67
N LYS A 17 -15.60 -2.42 -4.88
CA LYS A 17 -14.70 -1.91 -3.84
C LYS A 17 -15.49 -1.31 -2.68
N GLY A 18 -15.18 -1.73 -1.46
CA GLY A 18 -15.91 -1.36 -0.24
C GLY A 18 -17.01 -2.34 0.17
N SER A 19 -17.41 -3.26 -0.72
CA SER A 19 -18.38 -4.33 -0.42
C SER A 19 -17.77 -5.72 -0.49
N ILE A 20 -17.05 -6.03 -1.57
CA ILE A 20 -16.38 -7.32 -1.78
C ILE A 20 -14.90 -7.08 -2.07
N ASP A 21 -14.05 -7.81 -1.36
CA ASP A 21 -12.60 -7.80 -1.53
C ASP A 21 -12.17 -9.04 -2.32
N PHE A 22 -11.67 -8.81 -3.54
CA PHE A 22 -11.13 -9.82 -4.44
C PHE A 22 -9.60 -9.83 -4.35
N TYR A 23 -9.02 -10.99 -4.11
CA TYR A 23 -7.57 -11.12 -3.91
C TYR A 23 -7.09 -12.52 -4.27
N VAL A 24 -5.77 -12.64 -4.47
CA VAL A 24 -5.11 -13.93 -4.71
C VAL A 24 -4.43 -14.39 -3.42
N HIS A 25 -4.81 -15.54 -2.91
CA HIS A 25 -4.19 -16.17 -1.75
C HIS A 25 -3.44 -17.43 -2.17
N ARG A 26 -2.09 -17.40 -2.11
CA ARG A 26 -1.24 -18.54 -2.50
C ARG A 26 -1.56 -19.08 -3.90
N GLY A 27 -1.76 -18.17 -4.86
CA GLY A 27 -2.12 -18.51 -6.25
C GLY A 27 -3.60 -18.84 -6.47
N ILE A 28 -4.43 -18.82 -5.42
CA ILE A 28 -5.86 -19.14 -5.52
C ILE A 28 -6.66 -17.83 -5.53
N PRO A 29 -7.45 -17.56 -6.58
CA PRO A 29 -8.39 -16.45 -6.61
C PRO A 29 -9.48 -16.62 -5.53
N CYS A 30 -9.71 -15.57 -4.75
CA CYS A 30 -10.62 -15.57 -3.61
C CYS A 30 -11.47 -14.30 -3.57
N ALA A 31 -12.66 -14.42 -2.97
CA ALA A 31 -13.51 -13.30 -2.59
C ALA A 31 -13.84 -13.36 -1.09
N ARG A 32 -14.00 -12.19 -0.46
CA ARG A 32 -14.54 -12.06 0.90
C ARG A 32 -15.34 -10.77 1.04
N SER A 33 -16.17 -10.68 2.08
CA SER A 33 -16.75 -9.39 2.48
C SER A 33 -15.65 -8.39 2.79
N TRP A 34 -15.85 -7.13 2.41
CA TRP A 34 -14.88 -6.07 2.63
C TRP A 34 -14.47 -6.00 4.11
N PRO A 35 -13.16 -5.92 4.42
CA PRO A 35 -12.71 -5.80 5.80
C PRO A 35 -13.35 -4.60 6.47
N LYS A 36 -14.01 -4.83 7.61
CA LYS A 36 -14.52 -3.73 8.43
C LYS A 36 -13.32 -3.05 9.11
N ALA A 37 -13.35 -1.72 9.15
CA ALA A 37 -12.37 -0.97 9.93
C ALA A 37 -12.42 -1.48 11.38
N PRO A 38 -11.26 -1.74 12.01
CA PRO A 38 -11.25 -2.15 13.40
C PRO A 38 -11.84 -1.02 14.24
N GLY A 39 -13.02 -1.25 14.82
CA GLY A 39 -13.79 -0.24 15.55
C GLY A 39 -13.16 0.21 16.88
N LYS A 40 -11.90 -0.12 17.13
CA LYS A 40 -11.16 0.26 18.34
C LYS A 40 -10.26 1.45 18.03
N ARG A 41 -10.20 2.40 18.96
CA ARG A 41 -9.20 3.47 18.94
C ARG A 41 -7.81 2.84 18.84
N ARG A 42 -6.98 3.35 17.93
CA ARG A 42 -5.58 2.91 17.80
C ARG A 42 -4.75 3.49 18.94
N SER A 43 -3.59 2.90 19.22
CA SER A 43 -2.69 3.46 20.22
C SER A 43 -2.23 4.86 19.82
N GLU A 44 -1.92 5.69 20.81
CA GLU A 44 -1.49 7.06 20.60
C GLU A 44 -0.23 7.14 19.74
N ALA A 45 0.72 6.21 19.95
CA ALA A 45 1.93 6.10 19.12
C ALA A 45 1.63 5.86 17.63
N VAL A 46 0.61 5.06 17.30
CA VAL A 46 0.19 4.84 15.91
C VAL A 46 -0.47 6.09 15.34
N MET A 47 -1.34 6.74 16.11
CA MET A 47 -2.04 7.95 15.69
C MET A 47 -1.08 9.12 15.45
N ALA A 48 -0.01 9.23 16.26
CA ALA A 48 1.01 10.25 16.11
C ALA A 48 1.78 10.17 14.78
N GLN A 49 1.83 8.98 14.14
CA GLN A 49 2.49 8.80 12.84
C GLN A 49 1.60 9.20 11.65
N TRP A 50 0.28 9.30 11.84
CA TRP A 50 -0.66 9.55 10.75
C TRP A 50 -0.41 10.85 9.98
N PRO A 51 -0.09 12.00 10.61
CA PRO A 51 0.19 13.23 9.88
C PRO A 51 1.37 13.09 8.91
N ALA A 52 2.49 12.53 9.38
CA ALA A 52 3.70 12.34 8.57
C ALA A 52 3.44 11.36 7.41
N PHE A 53 2.77 10.23 7.69
CA PHE A 53 2.41 9.26 6.65
C PHE A 53 1.46 9.88 5.61
N SER A 54 0.45 10.61 6.06
CA SER A 54 -0.55 11.26 5.18
C SER A 54 0.08 12.34 4.32
N PHE A 55 1.03 13.11 4.87
CA PHE A 55 1.80 14.10 4.13
C PHE A 55 2.62 13.43 3.01
N ALA A 56 3.48 12.46 3.36
CA ALA A 56 4.33 11.78 2.38
C ALA A 56 3.51 11.11 1.26
N THR A 57 2.38 10.50 1.64
CA THR A 57 1.44 9.85 0.73
C THR A 57 0.88 10.83 -0.31
N LYS A 58 0.53 12.05 0.09
CA LYS A 58 0.04 13.11 -0.82
C LYS A 58 1.16 13.68 -1.67
N GLU A 59 2.34 13.86 -1.06
CA GLU A 59 3.49 14.50 -1.70
C GLU A 59 4.00 13.72 -2.92
N TRP A 60 3.79 12.41 -2.98
CA TRP A 60 4.08 11.60 -4.18
C TRP A 60 3.56 12.24 -5.48
N LEU A 61 2.35 12.82 -5.47
CA LEU A 61 1.74 13.45 -6.64
C LEU A 61 2.38 14.79 -7.01
N ASN A 62 3.08 15.43 -6.07
CA ASN A 62 3.78 16.70 -6.27
C ASN A 62 5.24 16.49 -6.74
N LEU A 63 5.78 15.27 -6.61
CA LEU A 63 7.11 14.95 -7.09
C LEU A 63 7.16 15.00 -8.61
N SER A 64 8.28 15.49 -9.15
CA SER A 64 8.52 15.45 -10.59
C SER A 64 8.57 14.01 -11.09
N LYS A 65 8.22 13.81 -12.36
CA LYS A 65 8.26 12.49 -13.00
C LYS A 65 9.62 11.81 -12.88
N ALA A 66 10.71 12.57 -13.02
CA ALA A 66 12.07 12.06 -12.86
C ALA A 66 12.34 11.49 -11.45
N VAL A 67 11.79 12.11 -10.40
CA VAL A 67 11.92 11.62 -9.02
C VAL A 67 11.05 10.38 -8.81
N GLN A 68 9.81 10.38 -9.31
CA GLN A 68 8.93 9.20 -9.25
C GLN A 68 9.56 7.99 -9.97
N ASP A 69 10.20 8.22 -11.12
CA ASP A 69 10.88 7.19 -11.90
C ASP A 69 12.10 6.65 -11.17
N SER A 70 12.88 7.52 -10.52
CA SER A 70 14.00 7.10 -9.68
C SER A 70 13.54 6.18 -8.55
N TYR A 71 12.46 6.53 -7.84
CA TYR A 71 11.91 5.66 -6.80
C TYR A 71 11.37 4.33 -7.34
N THR A 72 10.74 4.36 -8.52
CA THR A 72 10.20 3.15 -9.18
C THR A 72 11.33 2.21 -9.62
N GLN A 73 12.43 2.77 -10.11
CA GLN A 73 13.63 2.02 -10.44
C GLN A 73 14.30 1.45 -9.17
N PHE A 74 14.39 2.24 -8.09
CA PHE A 74 14.93 1.75 -6.83
C PHE A 74 14.06 0.68 -6.16
N SER A 75 12.76 0.65 -6.47
CA SER A 75 11.85 -0.36 -5.92
C SER A 75 11.85 -1.68 -6.70
N THR A 76 12.60 -1.79 -7.81
CA THR A 76 12.75 -3.03 -8.56
C THR A 76 13.24 -4.16 -7.64
N ASP A 77 12.64 -5.34 -7.77
CA ASP A 77 12.88 -6.55 -6.96
C ASP A 77 12.68 -6.42 -5.44
N SER A 78 12.21 -5.28 -4.94
CA SER A 78 11.97 -5.06 -3.50
C SER A 78 10.61 -5.56 -3.01
N GLY A 79 9.70 -5.90 -3.92
CA GLY A 79 8.28 -6.18 -3.61
C GLY A 79 7.46 -4.94 -3.22
N LEU A 80 8.03 -3.74 -3.31
CA LEU A 80 7.37 -2.46 -3.03
C LEU A 80 7.14 -1.67 -4.32
N ALA A 81 6.13 -0.80 -4.31
CA ALA A 81 6.00 0.23 -5.35
C ALA A 81 6.93 1.42 -5.04
N GLY A 82 7.28 2.21 -6.07
CA GLY A 82 8.12 3.41 -5.89
C GLY A 82 7.56 4.38 -4.85
N ARG A 83 6.23 4.54 -4.81
CA ARG A 83 5.55 5.34 -3.77
C ARG A 83 5.80 4.81 -2.36
N ASP A 84 5.71 3.49 -2.17
CA ASP A 84 5.93 2.89 -0.85
C ASP A 84 7.39 3.11 -0.41
N LEU A 85 8.33 3.05 -1.36
CA LEU A 85 9.74 3.35 -1.11
C LEU A 85 9.97 4.83 -0.77
N GLN A 86 9.27 5.76 -1.42
CA GLN A 86 9.30 7.17 -1.09
C GLN A 86 8.74 7.46 0.31
N ILE A 87 7.61 6.84 0.68
CA ILE A 87 7.04 6.99 2.02
C ILE A 87 7.99 6.43 3.07
N ARG A 88 8.62 5.28 2.82
CA ARG A 88 9.66 4.72 3.68
C ARG A 88 10.85 5.66 3.83
N ALA A 89 11.32 6.23 2.72
CA ALA A 89 12.43 7.17 2.70
C ALA A 89 12.13 8.40 3.56
N TYR A 90 10.92 8.94 3.46
CA TYR A 90 10.47 10.08 4.25
C TYR A 90 10.37 9.76 5.75
N LEU A 91 9.80 8.61 6.10
CA LEU A 91 9.53 8.26 7.50
C LEU A 91 10.76 7.73 8.26
N THR A 92 11.62 6.98 7.58
CA THR A 92 12.71 6.23 8.24
C THR A 92 14.06 6.32 7.55
N GLY A 93 14.17 7.09 6.47
CA GLY A 93 15.35 7.11 5.60
C GLY A 93 15.33 5.98 4.55
N LEU A 94 15.91 6.25 3.39
CA LEU A 94 15.99 5.29 2.27
C LEU A 94 17.07 4.24 2.51
N TYR A 95 18.23 4.69 2.97
CA TYR A 95 19.34 3.86 3.39
C TYR A 95 19.42 3.92 4.90
N ARG A 96 19.07 2.83 5.58
CA ARG A 96 19.47 2.66 6.98
C ARG A 96 20.97 2.38 6.95
N TYR A 97 21.78 3.40 7.23
CA TYR A 97 23.17 3.14 7.61
C TYR A 97 23.12 2.22 8.85
N PRO A 98 23.94 1.15 8.92
CA PRO A 98 24.12 0.45 10.18
C PRO A 98 24.75 1.46 11.14
N LEU A 99 23.93 1.99 12.03
CA LEU A 99 24.39 2.66 13.23
C LEU A 99 24.62 1.52 14.23
N GLU A 100 25.79 0.89 14.10
CA GLU A 100 26.39 -0.13 14.99
C GLU A 100 25.48 -1.25 15.52
#